data_AF-A0A4Y2DNH8-F1
#
_entry.id   AF-A0A4Y2DNH8-F1
#
_cell.length_a   1.000
_cell.length_b   1.000
_cell.length_c   1.000
_cell.angle_alpha   90.00
_cell.angle_beta   90.00
_cell.angle_gamma   90.00
#
_symmetry.space_group_name_H-M   'P 1'
#
loop_
_entity.id
_entity.type
_entity.pdbx_description
1 polymer ?
#
loop_
_entity_poly.entity_id
_entity_poly.type
_entity_poly.pdbx_seq_one_letter_code
_entity_poly.pdbx_strand_id
1 'polypeptide(L)'
;MNFRTCFRHCASDVGRCNMTQHRINTGDYPNQAIPKTFASCRKEEADHLVKEMVDNGIIEESSGPWPPTVLVKKKDGSTRFCVH
;
A
#
# COMPACT_ATOMS: atom_id res chain seq x y z
N MET A 1 12.45 -3.16 -32.51
CA MET A 1 11.74 -2.38 -31.47
C MET A 1 12.12 -2.96 -30.11
N ASN A 2 12.41 -2.12 -29.12
CA ASN A 2 12.80 -2.54 -27.78
C ASN A 2 11.63 -2.30 -26.82
N PHE A 3 11.14 -3.36 -26.16
CA PHE A 3 10.00 -3.32 -25.23
C PHE A 3 10.41 -3.53 -23.76
N ARG A 4 11.69 -3.39 -23.44
CA ARG A 4 12.23 -3.74 -22.12
C ARG A 4 11.55 -2.97 -20.99
N THR A 5 11.16 -1.72 -21.24
CA THR A 5 10.49 -0.83 -20.27
C THR A 5 8.97 -1.00 -20.24
N CYS A 6 8.38 -1.79 -21.14
CA CYS A 6 6.93 -1.98 -21.21
C CYS A 6 6.43 -3.03 -20.21
N PHE A 7 7.30 -3.94 -19.78
CA PHE A 7 6.95 -5.04 -18.90
C PHE A 7 7.69 -4.92 -17.59
N ARG A 8 6.98 -5.26 -16.51
CA ARG A 8 7.56 -5.39 -15.19
C ARG A 8 8.39 -6.67 -15.11
N HIS A 9 9.65 -6.56 -14.67
CA HIS A 9 10.54 -7.73 -14.53
C HIS A 9 10.70 -8.22 -13.09
N CYS A 10 10.44 -7.39 -12.09
CA CYS A 10 10.54 -7.76 -10.68
C CYS A 10 9.58 -6.96 -9.77
N ALA A 11 9.51 -7.34 -8.48
CA ALA A 11 8.62 -6.70 -7.52
C ALA A 11 8.98 -5.23 -7.21
N SER A 12 10.23 -4.82 -7.35
CA SER A 12 10.63 -3.41 -7.19
C SER A 12 10.46 -2.56 -8.45
N ASP A 13 10.18 -3.19 -9.60
CA ASP A 13 9.94 -2.50 -10.87
C ASP A 13 8.50 -1.98 -10.93
N VAL A 14 8.26 -0.92 -10.15
CA VAL A 14 6.96 -0.27 -10.01
C VAL A 14 6.85 0.88 -11.01
N GLY A 15 5.83 0.83 -11.88
CA GLY A 15 5.54 1.90 -12.83
C GLY A 15 5.00 3.15 -12.13
N ARG A 16 5.37 4.34 -12.63
CA ARG A 16 4.89 5.64 -12.11
C ARG A 16 4.48 6.56 -13.25
N CYS A 17 3.31 7.18 -13.13
CA CYS A 17 2.83 8.20 -14.07
C CYS A 17 3.10 9.59 -13.50
N ASN A 18 3.86 10.42 -14.22
CA ASN A 18 4.22 11.78 -13.80
C ASN A 18 3.38 12.87 -14.50
N MET A 19 2.37 12.49 -15.30
CA MET A 19 1.62 13.45 -16.11
C MET A 19 0.54 14.20 -15.33
N THR A 20 -0.01 13.60 -14.28
CA THR A 20 -1.08 14.22 -13.47
C THR A 20 -1.04 13.69 -12.05
N GLN A 21 -1.46 14.54 -11.10
CA GLN A 21 -1.71 14.15 -9.72
C GLN A 21 -3.22 14.24 -9.48
N HIS A 22 -3.82 13.12 -9.08
CA HIS A 22 -5.25 13.07 -8.80
C HIS A 22 -5.55 13.67 -7.43
N ARG A 23 -6.56 14.54 -7.37
CA ARG A 23 -7.14 15.06 -6.12
C ARG A 23 -8.51 14.43 -5.91
N ILE A 24 -8.69 13.76 -4.77
CA ILE A 24 -9.98 13.23 -4.35
C ILE A 24 -10.65 14.30 -3.48
N ASN A 25 -11.79 14.83 -3.92
CA ASN A 25 -12.55 15.81 -3.16
C ASN A 25 -13.55 15.08 -2.26
N THR A 26 -13.23 14.97 -0.97
CA THR A 26 -14.09 14.33 0.03
C THR A 26 -15.08 15.30 0.72
N GLY A 27 -15.12 16.57 0.31
CA GLY A 27 -15.96 17.58 0.98
C GLY A 27 -15.64 17.72 2.47
N ASP A 28 -16.66 18.00 3.29
CA ASP A 28 -16.52 18.16 4.75
C ASP A 28 -16.79 16.86 5.53
N TYR A 29 -16.78 15.70 4.85
CA TYR A 29 -17.00 14.42 5.53
C TYR A 29 -15.74 14.01 6.31
N PRO A 30 -15.83 13.76 7.62
CA PRO A 30 -14.68 13.36 8.42
C PRO A 30 -14.24 11.94 8.05
N ASN A 31 -13.00 11.79 7.57
CA ASN A 31 -12.38 10.49 7.29
C ASN A 31 -11.84 9.81 8.57
N GLN A 32 -12.60 9.86 9.67
CA GLN A 32 -12.16 9.31 10.96
C GLN A 32 -12.44 7.82 11.04
N ALA A 33 -11.54 7.02 10.48
CA ALA A 33 -11.56 5.59 10.69
C ALA A 33 -10.81 5.22 11.99
N ILE A 34 -11.35 4.27 12.75
CA ILE A 34 -10.69 3.76 13.96
C ILE A 34 -9.56 2.81 13.51
N PRO A 35 -8.29 3.08 13.87
CA PRO A 35 -7.20 2.19 13.53
C PRO A 35 -7.41 0.82 14.17
N LYS A 36 -7.35 -0.24 13.37
CA LYS A 36 -7.37 -1.61 13.89
C LYS A 36 -5.94 -2.08 14.10
N THR A 37 -5.59 -2.38 15.34
CA THR A 37 -4.29 -2.95 15.68
C THR A 37 -4.22 -4.42 15.23
N PHE A 38 -3.12 -4.81 14.62
CA PHE A 38 -2.86 -6.22 14.32
C PHE A 38 -2.60 -6.99 15.62
N ALA A 39 -3.00 -8.27 15.65
CA ALA A 39 -2.53 -9.19 16.67
C ALA A 39 -0.98 -9.24 16.64
N SER A 40 -0.33 -9.40 17.79
CA SER A 40 1.13 -9.39 17.91
C SER A 40 1.81 -10.35 16.94
N CYS A 41 1.24 -11.55 16.74
CA CYS A 41 1.76 -12.56 15.81
C CYS A 41 1.76 -12.14 14.33
N ARG A 42 1.04 -11.07 13.96
CA ARG A 42 0.98 -10.54 12.59
C ARG A 42 1.66 -9.19 12.45
N LYS A 43 2.17 -8.61 13.55
CA LYS A 43 2.78 -7.29 13.54
C LYS A 43 4.10 -7.28 12.75
N GLU A 44 4.94 -8.29 12.95
CA GLU A 44 6.23 -8.40 12.24
C GLU A 44 6.06 -8.52 10.72
N GLU A 45 5.10 -9.33 10.28
CA GLU A 45 4.75 -9.46 8.85
C GLU A 45 4.19 -8.14 8.29
N ALA A 46 3.36 -7.43 9.08
CA ALA A 46 2.87 -6.12 8.69
C ALA A 46 4.01 -5.09 8.54
N ASP A 47 4.91 -5.03 9.52
CA ASP A 47 6.02 -4.07 9.55
C ASP A 47 6.98 -4.31 8.37
N HIS A 48 7.25 -5.56 8.01
CA HIS A 48 8.03 -5.90 6.81
C HIS A 48 7.35 -5.41 5.52
N LEU A 49 6.05 -5.65 5.36
CA LEU A 49 5.31 -5.23 4.16
C LEU A 49 5.24 -3.70 4.05
N VAL A 50 5.06 -2.99 5.17
CA VAL A 50 5.10 -1.52 5.22
C VAL A 50 6.46 -1.03 4.75
N LYS A 51 7.55 -1.59 5.27
CA LYS A 51 8.91 -1.22 4.86
C LYS A 51 9.13 -1.42 3.37
N GLU A 52 8.71 -2.57 2.82
CA GLU A 52 8.83 -2.85 1.38
C GLU A 52 8.06 -1.83 0.52
N MET A 53 6.86 -1.43 0.94
CA MET A 53 6.08 -0.42 0.20
C MET A 53 6.67 0.98 0.30
N VAL A 54 7.27 1.34 1.44
CA VAL A 54 8.01 2.60 1.61
C VAL A 54 9.26 2.61 0.74
N ASP A 55 10.06 1.54 0.78
CA ASP A 55 11.30 1.41 -0.01
C ASP A 55 11.01 1.47 -1.52
N ASN A 56 9.87 0.93 -1.96
CA ASN A 56 9.40 0.99 -3.35
C ASN A 56 8.66 2.30 -3.70
N GLY A 57 8.48 3.23 -2.74
CA GLY A 57 7.81 4.52 -2.96
C GLY A 57 6.31 4.42 -3.28
N ILE A 58 5.64 3.35 -2.84
CA ILE A 58 4.20 3.11 -3.03
C ILE A 58 3.39 3.88 -1.97
N ILE A 59 3.93 3.98 -0.74
CA ILE A 59 3.32 4.71 0.38
C ILE A 59 4.32 5.69 1.01
N GLU A 60 3.80 6.66 1.75
CA GLU A 60 4.59 7.64 2.50
C GLU A 60 3.98 7.86 3.90
N GLU A 61 4.77 8.41 4.82
CA GLU A 61 4.27 8.80 6.14
C GLU A 61 3.26 9.94 6.02
N SER A 62 2.16 9.84 6.77
CA SER A 62 1.11 10.88 6.77
C SER A 62 0.58 11.13 8.18
N SER A 63 0.13 12.37 8.41
CA SER A 63 -0.55 12.78 9.64
C SER A 63 -2.06 12.73 9.45
N GLY A 64 -2.65 11.55 9.62
CA GLY A 64 -4.09 11.34 9.50
C GLY A 64 -4.55 9.99 10.09
N PRO A 65 -5.86 9.82 10.35
CA PRO A 65 -6.40 8.52 10.75
C PRO A 65 -6.14 7.48 9.66
N TRP A 66 -5.48 6.39 10.03
CA TRP A 66 -5.19 5.29 9.11
C TRP A 66 -6.45 4.47 8.87
N PRO A 67 -6.77 4.10 7.61
CA PRO A 67 -7.92 3.26 7.36
C PRO A 67 -7.68 1.86 7.98
N PRO A 68 -8.74 1.18 8.44
CA PRO A 68 -8.61 -0.14 9.02
C PRO A 68 -8.03 -1.09 7.98
N THR A 69 -6.82 -1.58 8.25
CA THR A 69 -6.09 -2.43 7.32
C THR A 69 -6.05 -3.85 7.88
N VAL A 70 -6.27 -4.84 7.01
CA VAL A 70 -6.21 -6.27 7.37
C VAL A 70 -5.17 -7.00 6.51
N LEU A 71 -4.51 -8.00 7.09
CA LEU A 71 -3.59 -8.89 6.37
C LEU A 71 -4.34 -10.12 5.86
N VAL A 72 -4.23 -10.39 4.57
CA VAL A 72 -4.89 -11.51 3.90
C VAL A 72 -3.85 -12.34 3.15
N LYS A 73 -3.87 -13.66 3.39
CA LYS A 73 -3.09 -14.63 2.62
C LYS A 73 -3.71 -14.82 1.22
N LYS A 74 -2.89 -14.71 0.18
CA LYS A 74 -3.23 -15.04 -1.20
C LYS A 74 -3.16 -16.55 -1.42
N LYS A 75 -3.75 -17.01 -2.52
CA LYS A 75 -3.68 -18.42 -2.94
C LYS A 75 -2.24 -18.91 -3.16
N ASP A 76 -1.35 -18.02 -3.59
CA ASP A 76 0.08 -18.30 -3.78
C ASP A 76 0.89 -18.32 -2.47
N GLY A 77 0.23 -18.16 -1.31
CA GLY A 77 0.85 -18.17 0.01
C GLY A 77 1.40 -16.81 0.49
N SER A 78 1.53 -15.83 -0.41
CA SER A 78 1.99 -14.49 -0.05
C SER A 78 0.92 -13.71 0.71
N THR A 79 1.33 -12.70 1.48
CA THR A 79 0.42 -11.85 2.25
C THR A 79 0.31 -10.48 1.60
N ARG A 80 -0.89 -9.90 1.66
CA ARG A 80 -1.12 -8.50 1.26
C ARG A 80 -1.95 -7.77 2.28
N PHE A 81 -1.80 -6.47 2.31
CA PHE A 81 -2.76 -5.58 2.95
C PHE A 81 -4.04 -5.49 2.11
N CYS A 82 -5.17 -5.45 2.81
CA CYS A 82 -6.47 -5.04 2.27
C CYS A 82 -7.01 -3.91 3.13
N VAL A 83 -7.57 -2.90 2.48
CA VAL A 83 -8.28 -1.79 3.13
C VAL A 83 -9.78 -2.07 3.01
N HIS A 84 -10.54 -1.86 4.10
CA HIS A 84 -12.00 -1.97 4.13
C HIS A 84 -12.63 -0.58 4.31
#